data_AF-A0A5C5YAS4-F1
#
_entry.id   AF-A0A5C5YAS4-F1
#
_cell.length_a   1.000
_cell.length_b   1.000
_cell.length_c   1.000
_cell.angle_alpha   90.00
_cell.angle_beta   90.00
_cell.angle_gamma   90.00
#
_symmetry.space_group_name_H-M   'P 1'
#
loop_
_entity.id
_entity.type
_entity.pdbx_description
1 polymer ?
#
loop_
_entity_poly.entity_id
_entity_poly.type
_entity_poly.pdbx_seq_one_letter_code
_entity_poly.pdbx_strand_id
1 'polypeptide(L)'
;MFDHSDRPFFKFSIIDLESVAKTYWTDMSVLVPMTLELFHRRTDRAIELRIKLLQQMSELIDQGFPWPSTEAEPSASGEAVFIDAPSKGLLGYRVGASGLQTDARLSLLDTVYTDRLPQVNSMEYMSEWGHPQTAERLRKMADSIAAFVRNSKRRNNRPQAAIDDWEADLQYLYTKFYLGRYNFFWPNTD
;
A
#
# COMPACT_ATOMS: atom_id res chain seq x y z
N MET A 1 -28.95 2.32 -1.61
CA MET A 1 -29.00 2.18 -0.14
C MET A 1 -27.58 1.83 0.26
N PHE A 2 -26.79 2.82 0.66
CA PHE A 2 -25.39 2.59 1.00
C PHE A 2 -25.33 1.95 2.39
N ASP A 3 -24.68 0.80 2.46
CA ASP A 3 -24.52 0.05 3.70
C ASP A 3 -23.69 0.87 4.70
N HIS A 4 -24.19 1.01 5.93
CA HIS A 4 -23.58 1.80 7.00
C HIS A 4 -22.57 1.00 7.82
N SER A 5 -22.28 -0.24 7.42
CA SER A 5 -21.27 -1.13 8.02
C SER A 5 -19.85 -0.56 8.02
N ASP A 6 -19.53 0.37 7.12
CA ASP A 6 -18.15 0.85 6.90
C ASP A 6 -17.77 2.13 7.68
N ARG A 7 -18.66 2.67 8.52
CA ARG A 7 -18.40 3.91 9.28
C ARG A 7 -18.90 3.82 10.72
N PRO A 8 -18.13 3.19 11.62
CA PRO A 8 -18.56 2.90 13.00
C PRO A 8 -18.93 4.16 13.79
N PHE A 9 -18.33 5.30 13.45
CA PHE A 9 -18.54 6.57 14.13
C PHE A 9 -19.50 7.53 13.42
N PHE A 10 -20.13 7.13 12.31
CA PHE A 10 -20.99 8.02 11.51
C PHE A 10 -22.13 8.64 12.34
N LYS A 11 -22.69 7.88 13.29
CA LYS A 11 -23.81 8.32 14.13
C LYS A 11 -23.39 9.08 15.40
N PHE A 12 -22.10 9.13 15.71
CA PHE A 12 -21.59 9.74 16.94
C PHE A 12 -21.57 11.26 16.78
N SER A 13 -22.04 12.02 17.78
CA SER A 13 -21.86 13.46 17.80
C SER A 13 -20.38 13.81 18.04
N ILE A 14 -19.99 15.08 17.85
CA ILE A 14 -18.62 15.51 18.16
C ILE A 14 -18.30 15.32 19.65
N ILE A 15 -19.29 15.52 20.53
CA ILE A 15 -19.11 15.32 21.97
C ILE A 15 -18.90 13.82 22.29
N ASP A 16 -19.62 12.93 21.60
CA ASP A 16 -19.44 11.49 21.75
C ASP A 16 -18.03 11.07 21.27
N LEU A 17 -17.57 11.64 20.15
CA LEU A 17 -16.22 11.38 19.63
C LEU A 17 -15.13 11.88 20.58
N GLU A 18 -15.29 13.06 21.16
CA GLU A 18 -14.37 13.58 22.20
C GLU A 18 -14.31 12.64 23.42
N SER A 19 -15.47 12.12 23.84
CA SER A 19 -15.57 11.16 24.94
C SER A 19 -14.86 9.84 24.62
N VAL A 20 -15.13 9.26 23.44
CA VAL A 20 -14.49 8.02 23.00
C VAL A 20 -12.98 8.22 22.83
N ALA A 21 -12.54 9.33 22.24
CA ALA A 21 -11.12 9.65 22.10
C ALA A 21 -10.43 9.67 23.47
N LYS A 22 -11.05 10.34 24.45
CA LYS A 22 -10.52 10.40 25.82
C LYS A 22 -10.43 9.02 26.48
N THR A 23 -11.39 8.14 26.23
CA THR A 23 -11.39 6.77 26.78
C THR A 23 -10.34 5.87 26.13
N TYR A 24 -10.12 6.03 24.81
CA TYR A 24 -9.29 5.13 24.01
C TYR A 24 -8.05 5.85 23.43
N TRP A 25 -7.47 6.80 24.18
CA TRP A 25 -6.46 7.75 23.71
C TRP A 25 -5.13 7.11 23.23
N THR A 26 -4.91 5.82 23.52
CA THR A 26 -3.73 5.06 23.10
C THR A 26 -4.06 3.89 22.16
N ASP A 27 -5.34 3.68 21.83
CA ASP A 27 -5.77 2.53 21.04
C ASP A 27 -5.93 2.92 19.57
N MET A 28 -4.91 2.63 18.76
CA MET A 28 -4.89 2.93 17.32
C MET A 28 -6.07 2.28 16.57
N SER A 29 -6.60 1.14 17.03
CA SER A 29 -7.75 0.48 16.40
C SER A 29 -9.04 1.29 16.52
N VAL A 30 -9.10 2.20 17.50
CA VAL A 30 -10.21 3.13 17.73
C VAL A 30 -9.91 4.50 17.13
N LEU A 31 -8.69 5.00 17.30
CA LEU A 31 -8.30 6.35 16.84
C LEU A 31 -8.26 6.48 15.31
N VAL A 32 -7.82 5.44 14.58
CA VAL A 32 -7.76 5.45 13.11
C VAL A 32 -9.16 5.62 12.49
N PRO A 33 -10.14 4.73 12.74
CA PRO A 33 -11.48 4.88 12.16
C PRO A 33 -12.20 6.15 12.64
N MET A 34 -11.91 6.64 13.85
CA MET A 34 -12.46 7.91 14.35
C MET A 34 -11.89 9.11 13.58
N THR A 35 -10.58 9.12 13.35
CA THR A 35 -9.91 10.20 12.60
C THR A 35 -10.42 10.24 11.17
N LEU A 36 -10.59 9.08 10.52
CA LEU A 36 -11.21 8.96 9.19
C LEU A 36 -12.63 9.54 9.17
N GLU A 37 -13.45 9.25 10.20
CA GLU A 37 -14.78 9.84 10.32
C GLU A 37 -14.74 11.38 10.45
N LEU A 38 -13.78 11.92 11.20
CA LEU A 38 -13.62 13.37 11.38
C LEU A 38 -13.21 14.10 10.10
N PHE A 39 -12.55 13.43 9.14
CA PHE A 39 -12.26 14.03 7.83
C PHE A 39 -13.54 14.38 7.04
N HIS A 40 -14.65 13.70 7.31
CA HIS A 40 -15.94 13.99 6.68
C HIS A 40 -16.69 15.16 7.34
N ARG A 41 -16.19 15.70 8.47
CA ARG A 41 -16.85 16.74 9.26
C ARG A 41 -16.13 18.07 9.11
N ARG A 42 -16.89 19.12 8.80
CA ARG A 42 -16.36 20.45 8.46
C ARG A 42 -16.46 21.48 9.60
N THR A 43 -16.81 21.06 10.81
CA THR A 43 -16.90 21.97 11.96
C THR A 43 -15.51 22.21 12.56
N ASP A 44 -15.24 23.42 13.04
CA ASP A 44 -13.94 23.77 13.63
C ASP A 44 -13.55 22.82 14.76
N ARG A 45 -14.52 22.44 15.59
CA ARG A 45 -14.34 21.48 16.69
C ARG A 45 -13.96 20.07 16.21
N ALA A 46 -14.46 19.64 15.04
CA ALA A 46 -14.06 18.36 14.44
C ALA A 46 -12.65 18.44 13.84
N ILE A 47 -12.29 19.58 13.25
CA ILE A 47 -10.96 19.84 12.71
C ILE A 47 -9.93 19.84 13.84
N GLU A 48 -10.22 20.52 14.95
CA GLU A 48 -9.37 20.54 16.14
C GLU A 48 -9.18 19.13 16.73
N LEU A 49 -10.27 18.38 16.91
CA LEU A 49 -10.18 17.01 17.42
C LEU A 49 -9.34 16.13 16.49
N ARG A 50 -9.54 16.23 15.17
CA ARG A 50 -8.76 15.49 14.17
C ARG A 50 -7.27 15.78 14.26
N ILE A 51 -6.89 17.06 14.40
CA ILE A 51 -5.48 17.45 14.51
C ILE A 51 -4.86 16.83 15.77
N LYS A 52 -5.57 16.89 16.91
CA LYS A 52 -5.10 16.29 18.17
C LYS A 52 -4.93 14.77 18.05
N LEU A 53 -5.87 14.10 17.38
CA LEU A 53 -5.77 12.66 17.14
C LEU A 53 -4.59 12.30 16.23
N LEU A 54 -4.38 13.04 15.14
CA LEU A 54 -3.24 12.80 14.23
C LEU A 54 -1.89 13.01 14.94
N GLN A 55 -1.78 14.04 15.79
CA GLN A 55 -0.59 14.27 16.60
C GLN A 55 -0.36 13.12 17.59
N GLN A 56 -1.41 12.71 18.32
CA GLN A 56 -1.31 11.59 19.25
C GLN A 56 -0.91 10.29 18.54
N MET A 57 -1.48 10.02 17.37
CA MET A 57 -1.13 8.84 16.58
C MET A 57 0.34 8.88 16.13
N SER A 58 0.85 10.05 15.72
CA SER A 58 2.28 10.23 15.41
C SER A 58 3.15 9.95 16.63
N GLU A 59 2.79 10.49 17.79
CA GLU A 59 3.53 10.27 19.04
C GLU A 59 3.53 8.79 19.46
N LEU A 60 2.41 8.07 19.27
CA LEU A 60 2.33 6.64 19.56
C LEU A 60 3.19 5.80 18.60
N ILE A 61 3.24 6.19 17.32
CA ILE A 61 4.11 5.57 16.32
C ILE A 61 5.58 5.79 16.71
N ASP A 62 5.95 7.02 17.08
CA ASP A 62 7.31 7.37 17.48
C ASP A 62 7.73 6.70 18.81
N GLN A 63 6.77 6.45 19.71
CA GLN A 63 6.98 5.73 20.98
C GLN A 63 7.03 4.20 20.81
N GLY A 64 6.96 3.71 19.57
CA GLY A 64 7.13 2.28 19.29
C GLY A 64 5.87 1.46 19.47
N PHE A 65 4.67 2.03 19.30
CA PHE A 65 3.45 1.24 19.13
C PHE A 65 3.65 0.31 17.92
N PRO A 66 3.76 -1.01 18.12
CA PRO A 66 4.00 -1.94 17.04
C PRO A 66 2.68 -2.00 16.25
N TRP A 67 2.73 -1.49 15.02
CA TRP A 67 1.79 -1.89 13.97
C TRP A 67 1.59 -3.41 14.04
N PRO A 68 0.39 -3.98 13.80
CA PRO A 68 0.19 -5.42 13.87
C PRO A 68 1.34 -6.11 13.16
N SER A 69 2.12 -6.87 13.92
CA SER A 69 3.41 -7.37 13.49
C SER A 69 3.24 -8.18 12.21
N THR A 70 4.04 -7.88 11.20
CA THR A 70 4.35 -8.81 10.10
C THR A 70 5.24 -9.97 10.58
N GLU A 71 5.07 -10.44 11.82
CA GLU A 71 5.48 -11.80 12.17
C GLU A 71 4.52 -12.75 11.45
N ALA A 72 4.81 -12.97 10.18
CA ALA A 72 4.53 -14.26 9.60
C ALA A 72 5.44 -15.26 10.32
N GLU A 73 4.84 -16.25 10.98
CA GLU A 73 5.42 -17.60 11.11
C GLU A 73 6.28 -17.87 9.87
N PRO A 74 7.50 -18.41 9.99
CA PRO A 74 8.41 -18.61 8.87
C PRO A 74 7.65 -19.31 7.74
N SER A 75 7.21 -18.53 6.76
CA SER A 75 6.49 -19.08 5.64
C SER A 75 7.54 -19.82 4.84
N ALA A 76 7.39 -21.13 4.78
CA ALA A 76 8.24 -22.04 4.03
C ALA A 76 8.18 -21.81 2.50
N SER A 77 7.60 -20.70 2.04
CA SER A 77 7.42 -20.38 0.64
C SER A 77 7.88 -18.95 0.38
N GLY A 78 8.90 -18.81 -0.47
CA GLY A 78 9.39 -17.53 -0.99
C GLY A 78 8.41 -16.81 -1.92
N GLU A 79 7.13 -16.77 -1.56
CA GLU A 79 6.08 -16.07 -2.26
C GLU A 79 6.04 -14.62 -1.79
N ALA A 80 6.14 -13.69 -2.74
CA ALA A 80 5.90 -12.28 -2.49
C ALA A 80 4.71 -11.82 -3.33
N VAL A 81 3.74 -11.24 -2.65
CA VAL A 81 2.58 -10.55 -3.22
C VAL A 81 2.97 -9.07 -3.35
N PHE A 82 2.45 -8.35 -4.35
CA PHE A 82 2.47 -6.89 -4.35
C PHE A 82 1.60 -6.39 -3.17
N ILE A 83 2.16 -6.38 -1.94
CA ILE A 83 1.45 -5.98 -0.73
C ILE A 83 1.74 -4.50 -0.49
N ASP A 84 0.75 -3.66 -0.77
CA ASP A 84 0.21 -2.81 0.29
C ASP A 84 -1.23 -2.36 -0.02
N ALA A 85 -2.17 -3.29 0.11
CA ALA A 85 -3.60 -2.99 0.22
C ALA A 85 -4.22 -4.00 1.20
N PRO A 86 -5.10 -3.56 2.11
CA PRO A 86 -5.63 -4.42 3.15
C PRO A 86 -6.55 -5.47 2.52
N SER A 87 -6.23 -6.74 2.82
CA SER A 87 -6.90 -7.98 2.40
C SER A 87 -6.80 -8.33 0.90
N LYS A 88 -5.74 -9.11 0.58
CA LYS A 88 -5.41 -9.75 -0.71
C LYS A 88 -4.98 -8.77 -1.81
N GLY A 89 -3.65 -8.72 -2.00
CA GLY A 89 -2.89 -7.99 -3.01
C GLY A 89 -3.70 -7.56 -4.21
N LEU A 90 -3.78 -6.25 -4.39
CA LEU A 90 -4.53 -5.68 -5.48
C LEU A 90 -3.98 -6.22 -6.80
N LEU A 91 -4.80 -7.03 -7.47
CA LEU A 91 -4.53 -7.74 -8.73
C LEU A 91 -3.77 -9.08 -8.63
N GLY A 92 -3.47 -9.59 -7.43
CA GLY A 92 -3.03 -10.99 -7.27
C GLY A 92 -1.67 -11.36 -7.87
N TYR A 93 -0.86 -10.37 -8.27
CA TYR A 93 0.48 -10.57 -8.79
C TYR A 93 1.37 -11.26 -7.75
N ARG A 94 2.00 -12.37 -8.17
CA ARG A 94 2.88 -13.22 -7.35
C ARG A 94 4.00 -13.81 -8.20
N VAL A 95 5.18 -13.90 -7.61
CA VAL A 95 6.42 -14.45 -8.23
C VAL A 95 6.98 -15.64 -7.44
N GLY A 96 7.98 -16.30 -8.00
CA GLY A 96 8.72 -17.38 -7.35
C GLY A 96 8.18 -18.76 -7.69
N ALA A 97 8.67 -19.78 -6.98
CA ALA A 97 8.41 -21.19 -7.31
C ALA A 97 6.91 -21.57 -7.30
N SER A 98 6.11 -20.88 -6.50
CA SER A 98 4.65 -21.04 -6.42
C SER A 98 3.90 -19.81 -6.98
N GLY A 99 4.61 -18.96 -7.71
CA GLY A 99 4.09 -17.73 -8.29
C GLY A 99 3.21 -17.96 -9.52
N LEU A 100 2.73 -16.86 -10.09
CA LEU A 100 2.03 -16.90 -11.36
C LEU A 100 3.01 -17.19 -12.50
N GLN A 101 2.53 -17.88 -13.54
CA GLN A 101 3.28 -18.03 -14.79
C GLN A 101 3.54 -16.66 -15.44
N THR A 102 4.63 -16.57 -16.20
CA THR A 102 5.10 -15.34 -16.84
C THR A 102 3.97 -14.59 -17.55
N ASP A 103 3.21 -15.23 -18.43
CA ASP A 103 2.15 -14.56 -19.19
C ASP A 103 1.07 -13.91 -18.30
N ALA A 104 0.71 -14.58 -17.20
CA ALA A 104 -0.24 -14.03 -16.23
C ALA A 104 0.35 -12.83 -15.48
N ARG A 105 1.62 -12.90 -15.08
CA ARG A 105 2.32 -11.76 -14.46
C ARG A 105 2.40 -10.56 -15.39
N LEU A 106 2.84 -10.77 -16.63
CA LEU A 106 2.98 -9.71 -17.63
C LEU A 106 1.63 -9.07 -17.99
N SER A 107 0.57 -9.89 -18.09
CA SER A 107 -0.79 -9.39 -18.30
C SER A 107 -1.26 -8.51 -17.14
N LEU A 108 -0.97 -8.88 -15.89
CA LEU A 108 -1.29 -8.06 -14.73
C LEU A 108 -0.50 -6.74 -14.73
N LEU A 109 0.78 -6.78 -15.10
CA LEU A 109 1.60 -5.58 -15.22
C LEU A 109 1.08 -4.64 -16.31
N ASP A 110 0.62 -5.19 -17.44
CA ASP A 110 -0.07 -4.41 -18.46
C ASP A 110 -1.30 -3.71 -17.89
N THR A 111 -2.19 -4.45 -17.23
CA THR A 111 -3.39 -3.92 -16.60
C THR A 111 -3.07 -2.81 -15.59
N VAL A 112 -2.06 -3.00 -14.74
CA VAL A 112 -1.63 -1.97 -13.77
C VAL A 112 -1.19 -0.68 -14.47
N TYR A 113 -0.52 -0.80 -15.62
CA TYR A 113 -0.05 0.36 -16.38
C TYR A 113 -1.19 1.03 -17.16
N THR A 114 -2.09 0.27 -17.78
CA THR A 114 -3.10 0.81 -18.71
C THR A 114 -4.40 1.25 -18.05
N ASP A 115 -4.77 0.61 -16.94
CA ASP A 115 -6.11 0.75 -16.39
C ASP A 115 -6.13 1.63 -15.15
N ARG A 116 -7.32 2.17 -14.84
CA ARG A 116 -7.53 2.87 -13.58
C ARG A 116 -7.55 1.85 -12.44
N LEU A 117 -6.62 1.99 -11.50
CA LEU A 117 -6.65 1.15 -10.31
C LEU A 117 -7.87 1.47 -9.44
N PRO A 118 -8.52 0.45 -8.87
CA PRO A 118 -9.54 0.65 -7.85
C PRO A 118 -8.94 1.32 -6.60
N GLN A 119 -9.72 2.19 -5.95
CA GLN A 119 -9.31 2.88 -4.72
C GLN A 119 -9.37 1.92 -3.52
N VAL A 120 -8.30 1.16 -3.32
CA VAL A 120 -8.22 0.13 -2.26
C VAL A 120 -7.33 0.51 -1.09
N ASN A 121 -6.67 1.66 -1.18
CA ASN A 121 -5.86 2.23 -0.13
C ASN A 121 -6.21 3.73 0.00
N SER A 122 -5.52 4.46 0.87
CA SER A 122 -5.74 5.90 1.06
C SER A 122 -5.62 6.66 -0.26
N MET A 123 -6.36 7.76 -0.39
CA MET A 123 -6.28 8.59 -1.60
C MET A 123 -4.85 9.10 -1.81
N GLU A 124 -4.14 9.38 -0.73
CA GLU A 124 -2.74 9.78 -0.71
C GLU A 124 -1.86 8.68 -1.32
N TYR A 125 -1.96 7.43 -0.85
CA TYR A 125 -1.18 6.32 -1.41
C TYR A 125 -1.53 6.07 -2.88
N MET A 126 -2.82 6.10 -3.22
CA MET A 126 -3.27 5.89 -4.61
C MET A 126 -2.81 7.01 -5.55
N SER A 127 -2.57 8.22 -5.02
CA SER A 127 -2.05 9.34 -5.79
C SER A 127 -0.61 9.11 -6.25
N GLU A 128 0.21 8.41 -5.45
CA GLU A 128 1.60 8.08 -5.80
C GLU A 128 1.73 7.16 -7.02
N TRP A 129 0.66 6.45 -7.36
CA TRP A 129 0.64 5.59 -8.54
C TRP A 129 0.39 6.37 -9.83
N GLY A 130 0.03 7.66 -9.76
CA GLY A 130 -0.22 8.50 -10.93
C GLY A 130 -1.40 8.04 -11.79
N HIS A 131 -1.64 8.72 -12.92
CA HIS A 131 -2.68 8.30 -13.87
C HIS A 131 -2.22 7.12 -14.75
N PRO A 132 -3.15 6.34 -15.33
CA PRO A 132 -2.79 5.26 -16.25
C PRO A 132 -1.97 5.78 -17.43
N GLN A 133 -1.07 4.94 -17.93
CA GLN A 133 -0.20 5.19 -19.09
C GLN A 133 0.69 6.44 -18.96
N THR A 134 1.11 6.78 -17.74
CA THR A 134 2.00 7.90 -17.46
C THR A 134 3.39 7.46 -17.04
N ALA A 135 4.35 8.38 -17.12
CA ALA A 135 5.71 8.16 -16.61
C ALA A 135 5.71 7.89 -15.09
N GLU A 136 4.86 8.60 -14.34
CA GLU A 136 4.70 8.42 -12.90
C GLU A 136 4.24 7.00 -12.54
N ARG A 137 3.22 6.50 -13.26
CA ARG A 137 2.72 5.13 -13.14
C ARG A 137 3.80 4.10 -13.38
N LEU A 138 4.52 4.23 -14.50
CA LEU A 138 5.58 3.28 -14.84
C LEU A 138 6.72 3.33 -13.83
N ARG A 139 7.10 4.53 -13.38
CA ARG A 139 8.15 4.72 -12.37
C ARG A 139 7.76 4.06 -11.05
N LYS A 140 6.53 4.28 -10.56
CA LYS A 140 6.05 3.64 -9.33
C LYS A 140 6.12 2.11 -9.42
N MET A 141 5.67 1.54 -10.54
CA MET A 141 5.76 0.09 -10.77
C MET A 141 7.21 -0.41 -10.77
N ALA A 142 8.10 0.25 -11.50
CA ALA A 142 9.50 -0.13 -11.62
C ALA A 142 10.23 -0.03 -10.28
N ASP A 143 10.02 1.07 -9.54
CA ASP A 143 10.63 1.29 -8.23
C ASP A 143 10.18 0.25 -7.20
N SER A 144 8.89 -0.10 -7.21
CA SER A 144 8.35 -1.16 -6.35
C SER A 144 9.00 -2.52 -6.64
N ILE A 145 9.07 -2.93 -7.92
CA ILE A 145 9.70 -4.21 -8.30
C ILE A 145 11.20 -4.20 -7.94
N ALA A 146 11.93 -3.13 -8.26
CA ALA A 146 13.35 -3.02 -7.94
C ALA A 146 13.61 -3.03 -6.42
N ALA A 147 12.71 -2.45 -5.62
CA ALA A 147 12.77 -2.58 -4.16
C ALA A 147 12.61 -4.03 -3.70
N PHE A 148 11.70 -4.81 -4.29
CA PHE A 148 11.54 -6.23 -3.97
C PHE A 148 12.78 -7.05 -4.32
N VAL A 149 13.40 -6.80 -5.47
CA VAL A 149 14.67 -7.45 -5.87
C VAL A 149 15.77 -7.15 -4.87
N ARG A 150 16.02 -5.87 -4.57
CA ARG A 150 17.08 -5.45 -3.63
C ARG A 150 16.87 -6.02 -2.24
N ASN A 151 15.64 -5.97 -1.73
CA ASN A 151 15.30 -6.53 -0.42
C ASN A 151 15.51 -8.04 -0.38
N SER A 152 15.21 -8.74 -1.47
CA SER A 152 15.37 -10.19 -1.56
C SER A 152 16.83 -10.62 -1.69
N LYS A 153 17.65 -9.86 -2.42
CA LYS A 153 19.10 -10.07 -2.52
C LYS A 153 19.83 -9.89 -1.19
N ARG A 154 19.30 -9.07 -0.27
CA ARG A 154 19.87 -8.88 1.08
C ARG A 154 19.57 -10.03 2.05
N ARG A 155 18.65 -10.93 1.72
CA ARG A 155 18.30 -12.07 2.59
C ARG A 155 19.40 -13.13 2.57
N ASN A 156 19.60 -13.81 3.70
CA ASN A 156 20.51 -14.96 3.81
C ASN A 156 20.02 -16.16 3.00
N ASN A 157 18.71 -16.44 3.04
CA ASN A 157 18.06 -17.43 2.17
C ASN A 157 17.40 -16.71 0.99
N ARG A 158 18.18 -16.45 -0.08
CA ARG A 158 17.71 -15.70 -1.25
C ARG A 158 16.67 -16.49 -2.03
N PRO A 159 15.46 -15.97 -2.25
CA PRO A 159 14.45 -16.63 -3.06
C PRO A 159 14.77 -16.44 -4.56
N GLN A 160 15.74 -17.20 -5.08
CA GLN A 160 16.29 -16.97 -6.43
C GLN A 160 15.22 -16.94 -7.52
N ALA A 161 14.27 -17.88 -7.51
CA ALA A 161 13.18 -17.90 -8.50
C ALA A 161 12.34 -16.61 -8.51
N ALA A 162 12.09 -16.01 -7.34
CA ALA A 162 11.35 -14.76 -7.25
C ALA A 162 12.19 -13.57 -7.75
N ILE A 163 13.50 -13.58 -7.45
CA ILE A 163 14.46 -12.58 -7.95
C ILE A 163 14.49 -12.60 -9.48
N ASP A 164 14.63 -13.79 -10.07
CA ASP A 164 14.69 -13.96 -11.52
C ASP A 164 13.38 -13.48 -12.19
N ASP A 165 12.23 -13.84 -11.60
CA ASP A 165 10.91 -13.38 -12.07
C ASP A 165 10.78 -11.85 -12.03
N TRP A 166 11.16 -11.20 -10.92
CA TRP A 166 11.09 -9.74 -10.81
C TRP A 166 12.04 -9.03 -11.77
N GLU A 167 13.26 -9.53 -11.94
CA GLU A 167 14.23 -8.94 -12.88
C GLU A 167 13.74 -9.07 -14.33
N ALA A 168 13.16 -10.22 -14.69
CA ALA A 168 12.52 -10.41 -15.99
C ALA A 168 11.32 -9.47 -16.19
N ASP A 169 10.46 -9.34 -15.18
CA ASP A 169 9.30 -8.46 -15.21
C ASP A 169 9.70 -6.98 -15.29
N LEU A 170 10.79 -6.57 -14.62
CA LEU A 170 11.37 -5.22 -14.73
C LEU A 170 11.90 -4.96 -16.14
N GLN A 171 12.61 -5.93 -16.73
CA GLN A 171 13.10 -5.84 -18.11
C GLN A 171 11.95 -5.74 -19.13
N TYR A 172 10.84 -6.43 -18.87
CA TYR A 172 9.63 -6.33 -19.68
C TYR A 172 9.04 -4.92 -19.65
N LEU A 173 8.87 -4.33 -18.46
CA LEU A 173 8.38 -2.96 -18.32
C LEU A 173 9.29 -1.95 -19.02
N TYR A 174 10.61 -2.14 -18.92
CA TYR A 174 11.59 -1.31 -19.61
C TYR A 174 11.38 -1.35 -21.13
N THR A 175 11.33 -2.56 -21.68
CA THR A 175 11.26 -2.77 -23.13
C THR A 175 9.92 -2.31 -23.70
N LYS A 176 8.81 -2.59 -23.00
CA LYS A 176 7.45 -2.34 -23.51
C LYS A 176 6.97 -0.90 -23.33
N PHE A 177 7.28 -0.28 -22.19
CA PHE A 177 6.68 1.01 -21.81
C PHE A 177 7.69 2.14 -21.63
N TYR A 178 8.96 1.85 -21.36
CA TYR A 178 9.98 2.88 -21.11
C TYR A 178 10.75 3.27 -22.36
N LEU A 179 11.31 2.28 -23.08
CA LEU A 179 12.25 2.50 -24.18
C LEU A 179 11.65 3.39 -25.28
N GLY A 180 12.31 4.52 -25.55
CA GLY A 180 11.89 5.49 -26.56
C GLY A 180 10.66 6.33 -26.20
N ARG A 181 10.10 6.19 -24.98
CA ARG A 181 8.91 6.93 -24.53
C ARG A 181 9.19 7.87 -23.36
N TYR A 182 10.01 7.45 -22.41
CA TYR A 182 10.33 8.23 -21.21
C TYR A 182 11.84 8.35 -21.00
N ASN A 183 12.25 9.27 -20.13
CA ASN A 183 13.65 9.62 -19.88
C ASN A 183 14.01 9.75 -18.39
N PHE A 184 13.17 9.24 -17.49
CA PHE A 184 13.48 9.20 -16.06
C PHE A 184 14.49 8.09 -15.74
N PHE A 185 15.27 8.22 -14.67
CA PHE A 185 16.24 7.18 -14.31
C PHE A 185 15.56 5.83 -14.04
N TRP A 186 15.92 4.82 -14.83
CA TRP A 186 15.45 3.46 -14.58
C TRP A 186 16.10 2.91 -13.30
N PRO A 187 15.33 2.27 -12.40
CA PRO A 187 15.86 1.82 -11.12
C PRO A 187 16.86 0.68 -11.27
N ASN A 188 17.89 0.70 -10.42
CA ASN A 188 18.86 -0.40 -10.30
C ASN A 188 18.38 -1.44 -9.27
N THR A 189 18.69 -2.70 -9.55
CA THR A 189 18.45 -3.90 -8.74
C THR A 189 19.67 -4.41 -7.97
N ASP A 190 20.83 -3.75 -8.08
CA ASP A 190 22.06 -4.08 -7.35
C ASP A 190 21.97 -3.76 -5.84
#